data_AF-A0A427YJ90-F1
#
_entry.id   AF-A0A427YJ90-F1
#
_cell.length_a   1.000
_cell.length_b   1.000
_cell.length_c   1.000
_cell.angle_alpha   90.00
_cell.angle_beta   90.00
_cell.angle_gamma   90.00
#
_symmetry.space_group_name_H-M   'P 1'
#
loop_
_entity.id
_entity.type
_entity.pdbx_description
1 polymer ?
#
loop_
_entity_poly.entity_id
_entity_poly.type
_entity_poly.pdbx_seq_one_letter_code
_entity_poly.pdbx_strand_id
1 'polypeptide(L)'
;MPHTPIPDIPGTLADPTTSHHLSARVAELCGLRENKFPGSQPVSFSSTSLELLENKDFWVCEKSDGVRILVFVVMNGMTGNQEVWLIDRKQRFFSVTDLHFPHWERIDDPLGETILDGELVIDIDPKTHAESLRFYAFDCLVLNGENIMSKPLVKRYARLREWVIAPYERALKQYPEWRDTLPFEVLAKKQELSYHINQVLKVHIPQLQHGHDGLIFTCAETRYVPGTDNMILKWKSPSENSIDFKLELRFPPLPHDHTQPDMAAKPMFYLNTWLGGEDYEYFDEMEVEDDEWEKMKDTGEQMDDRIIEVSWDAERGTWKMLRIRDDKPHANHKSIMEKILVSIEDGVEIDALISHSDAIRAAWKAREARQGGGRPPQPAPIQTQGQGRAAAGAGAAQPPTPGGRGSVGPGMPVTPGTGFGQAQGTPGVMAGLRR
;
A
#
# COMPACT_ATOMS: atom_id res chain seq x y z
N MET A 1 17.34 -11.31 -1.78
CA MET A 1 16.84 -12.25 -0.74
C MET A 1 16.34 -13.50 -1.43
N PRO A 2 16.42 -14.71 -0.83
CA PRO A 2 15.75 -15.88 -1.39
C PRO A 2 14.26 -15.57 -1.58
N HIS A 3 13.68 -15.98 -2.71
CA HIS A 3 12.25 -15.78 -2.99
C HIS A 3 11.42 -16.51 -1.92
N THR A 4 10.69 -15.76 -1.11
CA THR A 4 9.72 -16.33 -0.18
C THR A 4 8.57 -16.95 -0.98
N PRO A 5 8.10 -18.16 -0.63
CA PRO A 5 6.98 -18.77 -1.34
C PRO A 5 5.72 -17.91 -1.19
N ILE A 6 5.04 -17.69 -2.31
CA ILE A 6 3.74 -17.00 -2.35
C ILE A 6 2.66 -18.05 -2.08
N PRO A 7 1.76 -17.84 -1.09
CA PRO A 7 0.74 -18.83 -0.77
C PRO A 7 -0.33 -18.95 -1.85
N ASP A 8 -0.84 -20.17 -2.03
CA ASP A 8 -2.16 -20.36 -2.63
C ASP A 8 -3.26 -19.94 -1.63
N ILE A 9 -4.38 -19.44 -2.16
CA ILE A 9 -5.53 -19.08 -1.32
C ILE A 9 -6.22 -20.38 -0.87
N PRO A 10 -6.32 -20.65 0.45
CA PRO A 10 -6.96 -21.86 0.93
C PRO A 10 -8.48 -21.80 0.74
N GLY A 11 -9.10 -22.97 0.71
CA GLY A 11 -10.55 -23.11 0.64
C GLY A 11 -11.09 -23.57 -0.72
N THR A 12 -12.40 -23.74 -0.79
CA THR A 12 -13.09 -24.22 -1.98
C THR A 12 -13.67 -23.06 -2.77
N LEU A 13 -13.35 -22.97 -4.07
CA LEU A 13 -13.88 -21.93 -4.93
C LEU A 13 -15.41 -22.02 -5.03
N ALA A 14 -16.10 -20.91 -4.82
CA ALA A 14 -17.55 -20.80 -4.96
C ALA A 14 -18.01 -21.09 -6.38
N ASP A 15 -19.18 -21.71 -6.52
CA ASP A 15 -19.85 -21.80 -7.82
C ASP A 15 -20.33 -20.42 -8.30
N PRO A 16 -20.67 -20.26 -9.60
CA PRO A 16 -21.06 -18.97 -10.16
C PRO A 16 -22.28 -18.32 -9.49
N THR A 17 -23.25 -19.11 -9.03
CA THR A 17 -24.47 -18.62 -8.39
C THR A 17 -24.15 -18.05 -7.02
N THR A 18 -23.42 -18.83 -6.21
CA THR A 18 -22.96 -18.40 -4.88
C THR A 18 -22.06 -17.17 -4.99
N SER A 19 -21.12 -17.15 -5.94
CA SER A 19 -20.25 -15.99 -6.21
C SER A 19 -21.05 -14.72 -6.53
N HIS A 20 -22.12 -14.83 -7.33
CA HIS A 20 -22.97 -13.69 -7.66
C HIS A 20 -23.68 -13.13 -6.41
N HIS A 21 -24.25 -13.99 -5.56
CA HIS A 21 -24.92 -13.57 -4.34
C HIS A 21 -23.96 -12.95 -3.33
N LEU A 22 -22.78 -13.55 -3.11
CA LEU A 22 -21.75 -13.01 -2.23
C LEU A 22 -21.26 -11.65 -2.74
N SER A 23 -20.99 -11.52 -4.03
CA SER A 23 -20.57 -10.26 -4.64
C SER A 23 -21.63 -9.16 -4.49
N ALA A 24 -22.91 -9.48 -4.69
CA ALA A 24 -24.01 -8.54 -4.46
C ALA A 24 -24.10 -8.11 -2.98
N ARG A 25 -23.95 -9.05 -2.03
CA ARG A 25 -23.99 -8.73 -0.59
C ARG A 25 -22.80 -7.87 -0.16
N VAL A 26 -21.60 -8.18 -0.64
CA VAL A 26 -20.40 -7.37 -0.41
C VAL A 26 -20.59 -5.96 -0.97
N ALA A 27 -21.13 -5.83 -2.18
CA ALA A 27 -21.41 -4.53 -2.79
C ALA A 27 -22.41 -3.72 -1.96
N GLU A 28 -23.50 -4.35 -1.49
CA GLU A 28 -24.50 -3.73 -0.63
C GLU A 28 -23.89 -3.23 0.70
N LEU A 29 -23.17 -4.10 1.40
CA LEU A 29 -22.52 -3.77 2.68
C LEU A 29 -21.49 -2.64 2.51
N CYS A 30 -20.73 -2.65 1.42
CA CYS A 30 -19.74 -1.62 1.11
C CYS A 30 -20.36 -0.34 0.49
N GLY A 31 -21.67 -0.33 0.21
CA GLY A 31 -22.35 0.81 -0.43
C GLY A 31 -21.91 1.07 -1.88
N LEU A 32 -21.50 0.03 -2.59
CA LEU A 32 -21.09 0.09 -3.99
C LEU A 32 -22.30 0.04 -4.93
N ARG A 33 -22.18 0.73 -6.07
CA ARG A 33 -23.20 0.68 -7.14
C ARG A 33 -23.08 -0.55 -8.02
N GLU A 34 -21.89 -1.15 -8.07
CA GLU A 34 -21.55 -2.26 -8.94
C GLU A 34 -20.89 -3.35 -8.11
N ASN A 35 -21.04 -4.59 -8.57
CA ASN A 35 -20.43 -5.80 -8.02
C ASN A 35 -18.94 -5.84 -8.36
N LYS A 36 -18.18 -4.91 -7.77
CA LYS A 36 -16.75 -4.70 -7.97
C LYS A 36 -15.98 -5.03 -6.69
N PHE A 37 -14.71 -5.42 -6.84
CA PHE A 37 -13.81 -5.65 -5.71
C PHE A 37 -13.73 -4.37 -4.87
N PRO A 38 -14.10 -4.41 -3.57
CA PRO A 38 -14.21 -3.19 -2.77
C PRO A 38 -12.85 -2.71 -2.25
N GLY A 39 -11.78 -3.47 -2.44
CA GLY A 39 -10.46 -3.14 -1.91
C GLY A 39 -9.82 -1.91 -2.57
N SER A 40 -9.17 -1.07 -1.78
CA SER A 40 -8.39 0.09 -2.21
C SER A 40 -7.15 -0.33 -3.00
N GLN A 41 -6.59 0.50 -3.87
CA GLN A 41 -5.35 0.20 -4.61
C GLN A 41 -4.34 1.32 -4.39
N PRO A 42 -3.14 1.01 -3.87
CA PRO A 42 -2.12 2.03 -3.59
C PRO A 42 -1.47 2.56 -4.86
N VAL A 43 -1.14 3.85 -4.82
CA VAL A 43 -0.34 4.55 -5.85
C VAL A 43 1.15 4.51 -5.50
N SER A 44 2.02 4.58 -6.51
CA SER A 44 3.46 4.58 -6.30
C SER A 44 3.91 5.82 -5.52
N PHE A 45 4.82 5.63 -4.58
CA PHE A 45 5.47 6.70 -3.85
C PHE A 45 6.43 7.46 -4.78
N SER A 46 6.41 8.78 -4.69
CA SER A 46 7.24 9.69 -5.50
C SER A 46 7.73 10.86 -4.65
N SER A 47 8.54 11.75 -5.22
CA SER A 47 8.98 12.97 -4.53
C SER A 47 7.83 13.82 -3.97
N THR A 48 6.70 13.94 -4.68
CA THR A 48 5.52 14.67 -4.18
C THR A 48 4.83 13.98 -2.99
N SER A 49 5.08 12.69 -2.81
CA SER A 49 4.58 11.94 -1.65
C SER A 49 5.26 12.37 -0.35
N LEU A 50 6.52 12.82 -0.39
CA LEU A 50 7.21 13.37 0.79
C LEU A 50 6.49 14.60 1.34
N GLU A 51 6.09 15.52 0.46
CA GLU A 51 5.28 16.68 0.84
C GLU A 51 3.94 16.26 1.45
N LEU A 52 3.33 15.18 0.95
CA LEU A 52 2.09 14.66 1.49
C LEU A 52 2.25 14.14 2.93
N LEU A 53 3.34 13.43 3.22
CA LEU A 53 3.68 12.96 4.57
C LEU A 53 3.94 14.11 5.55
N GLU A 54 4.50 15.22 5.06
CA GLU A 54 4.71 16.42 5.88
C GLU A 54 3.41 17.19 6.13
N ASN A 55 2.38 17.05 5.28
CA ASN A 55 1.13 17.80 5.40
C ASN A 55 -0.03 17.03 6.05
N LYS A 56 0.05 15.70 6.09
CA LYS A 56 -1.02 14.82 6.61
C LYS A 56 -0.47 13.75 7.53
N ASP A 57 -1.33 13.24 8.42
CA ASP A 57 -0.97 12.14 9.29
C ASP A 57 -1.06 10.82 8.54
N PHE A 58 0.09 10.15 8.40
CA PHE A 58 0.23 8.82 7.80
C PHE A 58 0.75 7.80 8.81
N TRP A 59 0.32 6.56 8.64
CA TRP A 59 0.96 5.40 9.25
C TRP A 59 1.83 4.69 8.22
N VAL A 60 2.80 3.92 8.70
CA VAL A 60 3.74 3.15 7.88
C VAL A 60 3.90 1.73 8.41
N CYS A 61 3.96 0.77 7.49
CA CYS A 61 4.33 -0.61 7.76
C CYS A 61 5.15 -1.17 6.59
N GLU A 62 5.76 -2.34 6.79
CA GLU A 62 6.40 -3.08 5.70
C GLU A 62 5.37 -3.47 4.62
N LYS A 63 5.81 -3.57 3.36
CA LYS A 63 4.99 -4.09 2.27
C LYS A 63 5.28 -5.59 2.10
N SER A 64 4.33 -6.42 2.54
CA SER A 64 4.49 -7.87 2.50
C SER A 64 4.46 -8.37 1.06
N ASP A 65 5.24 -9.41 0.81
CA ASP A 65 5.23 -10.16 -0.45
C ASP A 65 4.33 -11.39 -0.30
N GLY A 66 3.03 -11.21 -0.55
CA GLY A 66 2.01 -12.23 -0.35
C GLY A 66 0.82 -12.10 -1.30
N VAL A 67 -0.30 -12.71 -0.92
CA VAL A 67 -1.56 -12.62 -1.67
C VAL A 67 -2.57 -11.77 -0.92
N ARG A 68 -2.84 -10.58 -1.45
CA ARG A 68 -3.90 -9.72 -0.93
C ARG A 68 -5.27 -10.35 -1.11
N ILE A 69 -5.97 -10.49 0.01
CA ILE A 69 -7.35 -11.00 0.08
C ILE A 69 -8.18 -10.15 1.02
N LEU A 70 -9.49 -10.15 0.81
CA LEU A 70 -10.45 -9.73 1.83
C LEU A 70 -10.99 -10.96 2.56
N VAL A 71 -11.19 -10.85 3.87
CA VAL A 71 -11.93 -11.85 4.65
C VAL A 71 -13.34 -11.34 4.83
N PHE A 72 -14.33 -12.08 4.34
CA PHE A 72 -15.75 -11.79 4.49
C PHE A 72 -16.40 -12.84 5.41
N VAL A 73 -16.80 -12.38 6.60
CA VAL A 73 -17.57 -13.15 7.57
C VAL A 73 -19.06 -12.86 7.34
N VAL A 74 -19.88 -13.89 7.23
CA VAL A 74 -21.33 -13.76 7.01
C VAL A 74 -22.10 -14.82 7.78
N MET A 75 -23.33 -14.52 8.17
CA MET A 75 -24.22 -15.51 8.76
C MET A 75 -25.09 -16.12 7.67
N ASN A 76 -25.09 -17.43 7.56
CA ASN A 76 -25.99 -18.13 6.67
C ASN A 76 -27.42 -18.08 7.24
N GLY A 77 -28.32 -17.36 6.56
CA GLY A 77 -29.69 -17.18 7.02
C GLY A 77 -30.54 -18.45 7.06
N MET A 78 -30.11 -19.53 6.38
CA MET A 78 -30.82 -20.82 6.39
C MET A 78 -30.34 -21.73 7.53
N THR A 79 -29.03 -21.79 7.77
CA THR A 79 -28.44 -22.70 8.77
C THR A 79 -28.23 -22.03 10.13
N GLY A 80 -28.15 -20.70 10.16
CA GLY A 80 -27.75 -19.93 11.33
C GLY A 80 -26.25 -20.02 11.65
N ASN A 81 -25.45 -20.67 10.81
CA ASN A 81 -24.01 -20.81 11.03
C ASN A 81 -23.25 -19.62 10.46
N GLN A 82 -22.11 -19.31 11.07
CA GLN A 82 -21.14 -18.38 10.51
C GLN A 82 -20.36 -19.04 9.38
N GLU A 83 -20.20 -18.33 8.27
CA GLU A 83 -19.36 -18.72 7.14
C GLU A 83 -18.27 -17.68 6.93
N VAL A 84 -17.08 -18.14 6.51
CA VAL A 84 -15.96 -17.29 6.17
C VAL A 84 -15.55 -17.52 4.72
N TRP A 85 -15.49 -16.42 3.98
CA TRP A 85 -15.14 -16.38 2.56
C TRP A 85 -13.91 -15.51 2.34
N LEU A 86 -12.93 -16.01 1.61
CA LEU A 86 -11.78 -15.23 1.14
C LEU A 86 -12.10 -14.66 -0.25
N ILE A 87 -11.75 -13.40 -0.47
CA ILE A 87 -12.02 -12.70 -1.73
C ILE A 87 -10.70 -12.20 -2.30
N ASP A 88 -10.32 -12.68 -3.49
CA ASP A 88 -9.13 -12.19 -4.17
C ASP A 88 -9.41 -10.91 -5.01
N ARG A 89 -8.35 -10.31 -5.56
CA ARG A 89 -8.47 -9.10 -6.41
C ARG A 89 -9.32 -9.31 -7.67
N LYS A 90 -9.52 -10.55 -8.11
CA LYS A 90 -10.35 -10.94 -9.26
C LYS A 90 -11.81 -11.20 -8.86
N GLN A 91 -12.18 -10.97 -7.60
CA GLN A 91 -13.48 -11.32 -7.01
C GLN A 91 -13.82 -12.81 -7.10
N ARG A 92 -12.82 -13.68 -6.97
CA ARG A 92 -13.07 -15.10 -6.71
C ARG A 92 -13.29 -15.28 -5.21
N PHE A 93 -14.31 -16.06 -4.86
CA PHE A 93 -14.71 -16.32 -3.48
C PHE A 93 -14.30 -17.75 -3.10
N PHE A 94 -13.58 -17.90 -1.99
CA PHE A 94 -13.11 -19.20 -1.49
C PHE A 94 -13.72 -19.46 -0.12
N SER A 95 -14.51 -20.51 0.01
CA SER A 95 -15.09 -20.94 1.28
C SER A 95 -14.02 -21.59 2.15
N VAL A 96 -13.90 -21.14 3.40
CA VAL A 96 -12.95 -21.65 4.36
C VAL A 96 -13.71 -22.22 5.56
N THR A 97 -13.37 -23.45 5.94
CA THR A 97 -13.91 -24.11 7.14
C THR A 97 -12.99 -23.88 8.33
N ASP A 98 -13.49 -24.17 9.54
CA ASP A 98 -12.70 -24.19 10.77
C ASP A 98 -12.07 -22.84 11.17
N LEU A 99 -12.59 -21.75 10.60
CA LEU A 99 -12.25 -20.38 10.95
C LEU A 99 -13.49 -19.66 11.47
N HIS A 100 -13.49 -19.35 12.77
CA HIS A 100 -14.63 -18.74 13.46
C HIS A 100 -14.21 -17.46 14.17
N PHE A 101 -15.03 -16.42 14.04
CA PHE A 101 -14.85 -15.12 14.67
C PHE A 101 -15.95 -14.90 15.71
N PRO A 102 -15.62 -14.77 17.00
CA PRO A 102 -16.61 -14.48 18.04
C PRO A 102 -16.98 -12.99 18.06
N HIS A 103 -18.18 -12.68 18.53
CA HIS A 103 -18.61 -11.31 18.78
C HIS A 103 -17.83 -10.71 19.95
N TRP A 104 -17.54 -9.39 19.90
CA TRP A 104 -16.66 -8.76 20.87
C TRP A 104 -17.27 -8.61 22.27
N GLU A 105 -18.60 -8.54 22.37
CA GLU A 105 -19.31 -8.42 23.66
C GLU A 105 -19.57 -9.78 24.31
N ARG A 106 -19.82 -10.82 23.51
CA ARG A 106 -20.20 -12.15 23.96
C ARG A 106 -19.48 -13.18 23.10
N ILE A 107 -18.48 -13.84 23.70
CA ILE A 107 -17.55 -14.70 22.96
C ILE A 107 -18.22 -15.95 22.37
N ASP A 108 -19.34 -16.38 22.95
CA ASP A 108 -20.12 -17.53 22.47
C ASP A 108 -21.07 -17.16 21.31
N ASP A 109 -21.27 -15.86 21.05
CA ASP A 109 -22.08 -15.39 19.92
C ASP A 109 -21.16 -15.20 18.69
N PRO A 110 -21.59 -15.59 17.47
CA PRO A 110 -20.79 -15.39 16.28
C PRO A 110 -20.76 -13.90 15.86
N LEU A 111 -19.61 -13.45 15.36
CA LEU A 111 -19.48 -12.17 14.67
C LEU A 111 -20.31 -12.19 13.38
N GLY A 112 -21.18 -11.20 13.20
CA GLY A 112 -21.94 -11.05 11.96
C GLY A 112 -21.12 -10.40 10.84
N GLU A 113 -21.84 -9.94 9.84
CA GLU A 113 -21.35 -9.43 8.56
C GLU A 113 -20.13 -8.49 8.69
N THR A 114 -18.94 -8.99 8.39
CA THR A 114 -17.68 -8.26 8.63
C THR A 114 -16.74 -8.46 7.45
N ILE A 115 -16.10 -7.38 6.99
CA ILE A 115 -15.15 -7.40 5.86
C ILE A 115 -13.83 -6.80 6.33
N LEU A 116 -12.77 -7.62 6.28
CA LEU A 116 -11.40 -7.24 6.62
C LEU A 116 -10.54 -7.20 5.36
N ASP A 117 -9.58 -6.28 5.32
CA ASP A 117 -8.57 -6.18 4.24
C ASP A 117 -7.19 -6.53 4.81
N GLY A 118 -6.45 -7.37 4.09
CA GLY A 118 -5.19 -7.90 4.57
C GLY A 118 -4.38 -8.63 3.50
N GLU A 119 -3.22 -9.13 3.90
CA GLU A 119 -2.34 -9.94 3.06
C GLU A 119 -2.19 -11.34 3.67
N LEU A 120 -2.32 -12.37 2.84
CA LEU A 120 -2.00 -13.75 3.20
C LEU A 120 -0.54 -14.04 2.85
N VAL A 121 0.24 -14.52 3.82
CA VAL A 121 1.68 -14.78 3.68
C VAL A 121 2.06 -16.14 4.27
N ILE A 122 3.19 -16.69 3.82
CA ILE A 122 3.84 -17.83 4.45
C ILE A 122 4.98 -17.30 5.30
N ASP A 123 4.85 -17.47 6.62
CA ASP A 123 5.92 -17.19 7.57
C ASP A 123 6.78 -18.44 7.74
N ILE A 124 8.10 -18.28 7.61
CA ILE A 124 9.09 -19.33 7.79
C ILE A 124 9.88 -19.02 9.06
N ASP A 125 9.77 -19.88 10.06
CA ASP A 125 10.57 -19.73 11.28
C ASP A 125 12.07 -19.89 10.95
N PRO A 126 12.92 -18.90 11.29
CA PRO A 126 14.32 -18.91 10.88
C PRO A 126 15.18 -19.97 11.58
N LYS A 127 14.68 -20.60 12.66
CA LYS A 127 15.38 -21.63 13.42
C LYS A 127 14.90 -23.03 13.06
N THR A 128 13.58 -23.22 12.92
CA THR A 128 12.98 -24.55 12.68
C THR A 128 12.67 -24.79 11.21
N HIS A 129 12.67 -23.75 10.38
CA HIS A 129 12.17 -23.77 9.00
C HIS A 129 10.71 -24.23 8.87
N ALA A 130 9.94 -24.20 9.96
CA ALA A 130 8.53 -24.49 9.93
C ALA A 130 7.78 -23.37 9.21
N GLU A 131 6.92 -23.75 8.27
CA GLU A 131 6.06 -22.82 7.54
C GLU A 131 4.74 -22.63 8.29
N SER A 132 4.22 -21.40 8.32
CA SER A 132 2.95 -21.05 8.93
C SER A 132 2.20 -20.08 8.03
N LEU A 133 0.98 -20.46 7.63
CA LEU A 133 0.13 -19.58 6.84
C LEU A 133 -0.52 -18.53 7.76
N ARG A 134 -0.35 -17.24 7.44
CA ARG A 134 -0.85 -16.12 8.26
C ARG A 134 -1.54 -15.06 7.42
N PHE A 135 -2.68 -14.59 7.91
CA PHE A 135 -3.38 -13.43 7.36
C PHE A 135 -3.13 -12.19 8.24
N TYR A 136 -2.40 -11.23 7.69
CA TYR A 136 -2.13 -9.94 8.33
C TYR A 136 -3.18 -8.90 7.90
N ALA A 137 -4.21 -8.74 8.72
CA ALA A 137 -5.25 -7.74 8.54
C ALA A 137 -4.72 -6.33 8.81
N PHE A 138 -4.90 -5.40 7.88
CA PHE A 138 -4.46 -4.01 8.02
C PHE A 138 -5.60 -2.98 7.95
N ASP A 139 -6.82 -3.38 7.56
CA ASP A 139 -8.00 -2.50 7.60
C ASP A 139 -9.31 -3.30 7.82
N CYS A 140 -10.38 -2.60 8.17
CA CYS A 140 -11.73 -3.15 8.36
C CYS A 140 -12.76 -2.22 7.68
N LEU A 141 -13.48 -2.76 6.70
CA LEU A 141 -14.42 -2.00 5.86
C LEU A 141 -15.83 -2.03 6.47
N VAL A 142 -16.25 -3.22 6.91
CA VAL A 142 -17.59 -3.48 7.45
C VAL A 142 -17.41 -4.27 8.74
N LEU A 143 -18.19 -3.96 9.77
CA LEU A 143 -18.15 -4.65 11.05
C LEU A 143 -19.56 -4.90 11.56
N ASN A 144 -19.92 -6.17 11.70
CA ASN A 144 -21.24 -6.63 12.14
C ASN A 144 -22.42 -5.90 11.44
N GLY A 145 -22.34 -5.77 10.11
CA GLY A 145 -23.32 -5.09 9.26
C GLY A 145 -23.15 -3.58 9.16
N GLU A 146 -22.36 -2.93 10.02
CA GLU A 146 -22.08 -1.49 9.93
C GLU A 146 -20.97 -1.23 8.90
N ASN A 147 -21.28 -0.48 7.84
CA ASN A 147 -20.25 0.07 6.97
C ASN A 147 -19.47 1.18 7.69
N ILE A 148 -18.18 0.92 7.95
CA ILE A 148 -17.30 1.84 8.67
C ILE A 148 -16.25 2.50 7.75
N MET A 149 -16.34 2.30 6.44
CA MET A 149 -15.41 2.85 5.45
C MET A 149 -15.31 4.38 5.51
N SER A 150 -16.41 5.06 5.88
CA SER A 150 -16.44 6.51 6.04
C SER A 150 -15.62 7.04 7.22
N LYS A 151 -15.31 6.19 8.21
CA LYS A 151 -14.51 6.55 9.39
C LYS A 151 -13.02 6.65 9.03
N PRO A 152 -12.21 7.46 9.74
CA PRO A 152 -10.76 7.49 9.57
C PRO A 152 -10.09 6.14 9.85
N LEU A 153 -8.91 5.89 9.26
CA LEU A 153 -8.14 4.65 9.46
C LEU A 153 -7.93 4.35 10.95
N VAL A 154 -7.58 5.35 11.77
CA VAL A 154 -7.37 5.14 13.21
C VAL A 154 -8.56 4.46 13.88
N LYS A 155 -9.79 4.83 13.47
CA LYS A 155 -11.02 4.23 14.01
C LYS A 155 -11.27 2.84 13.41
N ARG A 156 -11.09 2.65 12.10
CA ARG A 156 -11.28 1.35 11.45
C ARG A 156 -10.29 0.30 11.98
N TYR A 157 -9.02 0.67 12.11
CA TYR A 157 -7.98 -0.19 12.65
C TYR A 157 -8.15 -0.48 14.15
N ALA A 158 -8.62 0.50 14.95
CA ALA A 158 -8.97 0.23 16.35
C ALA A 158 -10.13 -0.78 16.46
N ARG A 159 -11.14 -0.69 15.59
CA ARG A 159 -12.23 -1.67 15.52
C ARG A 159 -11.73 -3.06 15.13
N LEU A 160 -10.88 -3.16 14.10
CA LEU A 160 -10.22 -4.41 13.73
C LEU A 160 -9.52 -5.05 14.94
N ARG A 161 -8.64 -4.30 15.62
CA ARG A 161 -7.86 -4.83 16.74
C ARG A 161 -8.73 -5.23 17.93
N GLU A 162 -9.57 -4.33 18.41
CA GLU A 162 -10.28 -4.51 19.68
C GLU A 162 -11.52 -5.39 19.53
N TRP A 163 -12.18 -5.37 18.37
CA TRP A 163 -13.50 -5.99 18.18
C TRP A 163 -13.48 -7.21 17.26
N VAL A 164 -12.36 -7.50 16.59
CA VAL A 164 -12.21 -8.71 15.76
C VAL A 164 -11.04 -9.56 16.26
N ILE A 165 -9.83 -8.99 16.29
CA ILE A 165 -8.61 -9.73 16.62
C ILE A 165 -8.55 -10.11 18.10
N ALA A 166 -8.77 -9.17 19.02
CA ALA A 166 -8.70 -9.47 20.45
C ALA A 166 -9.75 -10.50 20.92
N PRO A 167 -11.03 -10.47 20.48
CA PRO A 167 -12.00 -11.53 20.77
C PRO A 167 -11.59 -12.88 20.17
N TYR A 168 -11.11 -12.91 18.92
CA TYR A 168 -10.61 -14.11 18.26
C TYR A 168 -9.45 -14.75 19.05
N GLU A 169 -8.46 -13.97 19.46
CA GLU A 169 -7.34 -14.46 20.28
C GLU A 169 -7.80 -14.98 21.65
N ARG A 170 -8.80 -14.35 22.27
CA ARG A 170 -9.40 -14.86 23.51
C ARG A 170 -10.08 -16.20 23.29
N ALA A 171 -10.80 -16.37 22.18
CA ALA A 171 -11.48 -17.63 21.86
C ALA A 171 -10.47 -18.76 21.63
N LEU A 172 -9.38 -18.51 20.89
CA LEU A 172 -8.32 -19.51 20.70
C LEU A 172 -7.61 -19.91 22.00
N LYS A 173 -7.58 -19.03 23.01
CA LYS A 173 -7.05 -19.36 24.35
C LYS A 173 -8.05 -20.17 25.17
N GLN A 174 -9.34 -19.89 25.01
CA GLN A 174 -10.43 -20.57 25.73
C GLN A 174 -10.75 -21.94 25.14
N TYR A 175 -10.61 -22.09 23.82
CA TYR A 175 -10.88 -23.30 23.03
C TYR A 175 -9.62 -23.71 22.25
N PRO A 176 -8.60 -24.30 22.91
CA PRO A 176 -7.33 -24.64 22.27
C PRO A 176 -7.48 -25.57 21.05
N GLU A 177 -8.52 -26.41 21.04
CA GLU A 177 -8.82 -27.33 19.95
C GLU A 177 -9.12 -26.63 18.62
N TRP A 178 -9.58 -25.37 18.65
CA TRP A 178 -9.78 -24.58 17.43
C TRP A 178 -8.45 -24.22 16.78
N ARG A 179 -7.38 -24.07 17.59
CA ARG A 179 -6.06 -23.66 17.10
C ARG A 179 -5.44 -24.74 16.21
N ASP A 180 -5.67 -26.01 16.54
CA ASP A 180 -5.11 -27.15 15.81
C ASP A 180 -5.77 -27.36 14.44
N THR A 181 -6.97 -26.83 14.24
CA THR A 181 -7.73 -26.95 12.98
C THR A 181 -7.71 -25.69 12.14
N LEU A 182 -7.00 -24.63 12.57
CA LEU A 182 -7.00 -23.36 11.84
C LEU A 182 -6.43 -23.53 10.41
N PRO A 183 -7.11 -23.00 9.39
CA PRO A 183 -6.56 -22.97 8.04
C PRO A 183 -5.37 -22.00 7.92
N PHE A 184 -5.36 -20.93 8.73
CA PHE A 184 -4.29 -19.96 8.87
C PHE A 184 -4.49 -19.13 10.15
N GLU A 185 -3.43 -18.53 10.68
CA GLU A 185 -3.53 -17.60 11.82
C GLU A 185 -3.98 -16.21 11.34
N VAL A 186 -4.81 -15.52 12.13
CA VAL A 186 -5.29 -14.16 11.83
C VAL A 186 -4.68 -13.16 12.80
N LEU A 187 -3.98 -12.16 12.27
CA LEU A 187 -3.23 -11.17 13.04
C LEU A 187 -3.52 -9.75 12.57
N ALA A 188 -3.49 -8.78 13.49
CA ALA A 188 -3.44 -7.36 13.10
C ALA A 188 -2.03 -6.99 12.65
N LYS A 189 -1.89 -6.47 11.42
CA LYS A 189 -0.61 -5.97 10.90
C LYS A 189 -0.14 -4.78 11.72
N LYS A 190 1.09 -4.83 12.24
CA LYS A 190 1.66 -3.75 13.06
C LYS A 190 1.86 -2.48 12.21
N GLN A 191 1.36 -1.36 12.73
CA GLN A 191 1.46 -0.03 12.11
C GLN A 191 2.34 0.88 12.99
N GLU A 192 3.16 1.71 12.38
CA GLU A 192 3.93 2.77 13.03
C GLU A 192 3.51 4.15 12.50
N LEU A 193 3.87 5.21 13.20
CA LEU A 193 3.69 6.58 12.69
C LEU A 193 4.67 6.83 11.54
N SER A 194 4.28 7.64 10.55
CA SER A 194 5.11 7.88 9.35
C SER A 194 6.50 8.44 9.62
N TYR A 195 6.74 9.08 10.77
CA TYR A 195 8.07 9.55 11.16
C TYR A 195 8.91 8.51 11.94
N HIS A 196 8.37 7.31 12.16
CA HIS A 196 9.08 6.16 12.75
C HIS A 196 9.54 5.14 11.69
N ILE A 197 9.86 5.59 10.47
CA ILE A 197 10.35 4.73 9.38
C ILE A 197 11.55 3.88 9.83
N ASN A 198 12.50 4.48 10.56
CA ASN A 198 13.65 3.76 11.12
C ASN A 198 13.25 2.59 12.03
N GLN A 199 12.15 2.69 12.78
CA GLN A 199 11.65 1.60 13.62
C GLN A 199 11.18 0.42 12.76
N VAL A 200 10.46 0.71 11.66
CA VAL A 200 10.02 -0.32 10.70
C VAL A 200 11.25 -1.00 10.07
N LEU A 201 12.18 -0.21 9.54
CA LEU A 201 13.35 -0.72 8.81
C LEU A 201 14.35 -1.50 9.68
N LYS A 202 14.64 -1.00 10.89
CA LYS A 202 15.74 -1.54 11.73
C LYS A 202 15.26 -2.51 12.80
N VAL A 203 13.96 -2.54 13.10
CA VAL A 203 13.41 -3.41 14.16
C VAL A 203 12.37 -4.37 13.62
N HIS A 204 11.40 -3.91 12.82
CA HIS A 204 10.31 -4.80 12.37
C HIS A 204 10.75 -5.70 11.23
N ILE A 205 11.31 -5.12 10.17
CA ILE A 205 11.78 -5.87 8.99
C ILE A 205 12.73 -7.01 9.34
N PRO A 206 13.77 -6.81 10.19
CA PRO A 206 14.68 -7.89 10.57
C PRO A 206 14.04 -9.01 11.41
N GLN A 207 12.83 -8.80 11.93
CA GLN A 207 12.07 -9.78 12.71
C GLN A 207 10.97 -10.47 11.89
N LEU A 208 10.78 -10.08 10.63
CA LEU A 208 9.78 -10.71 9.76
C LEU A 208 10.18 -12.14 9.44
N GLN A 209 9.16 -12.99 9.31
CA GLN A 209 9.30 -14.39 8.90
C GLN A 209 8.83 -14.60 7.46
N HIS A 210 8.35 -13.55 6.79
CA HIS A 210 7.93 -13.52 5.38
C HIS A 210 8.77 -12.54 4.57
N GLY A 211 8.64 -12.63 3.24
CA GLY A 211 9.25 -11.68 2.31
C GLY A 211 8.55 -10.32 2.36
N HIS A 212 9.29 -9.26 2.09
CA HIS A 212 8.78 -7.91 1.90
C HIS A 212 9.49 -7.27 0.70
N ASP A 213 8.84 -6.30 0.07
CA ASP A 213 9.37 -5.61 -1.13
C ASP A 213 9.25 -4.08 -1.04
N GLY A 214 9.07 -3.54 0.16
CA GLY A 214 9.05 -2.09 0.39
C GLY A 214 8.28 -1.67 1.64
N LEU A 215 7.64 -0.51 1.57
CA LEU A 215 6.82 0.07 2.64
C LEU A 215 5.44 0.47 2.10
N ILE A 216 4.42 0.42 2.95
CA ILE A 216 3.10 0.99 2.70
C ILE A 216 2.85 2.14 3.65
N PHE A 217 2.49 3.29 3.11
CA PHE A 217 2.01 4.45 3.86
C PHE A 217 0.50 4.59 3.66
N THR A 218 -0.25 4.64 4.76
CA THR A 218 -1.71 4.79 4.71
C THR A 218 -2.12 6.02 5.52
N CYS A 219 -2.88 6.94 4.93
CA CYS A 219 -3.31 8.14 5.64
C CYS A 219 -4.23 7.78 6.82
N ALA A 220 -3.89 8.27 8.00
CA ALA A 220 -4.58 7.98 9.25
C ALA A 220 -5.97 8.66 9.31
N GLU A 221 -6.14 9.78 8.62
CA GLU A 221 -7.28 10.69 8.73
C GLU A 221 -8.41 10.39 7.74
N THR A 222 -8.12 9.70 6.64
CA THR A 222 -9.04 9.59 5.51
C THR A 222 -9.95 8.37 5.61
N ARG A 223 -11.12 8.48 4.97
CA ARG A 223 -12.02 7.36 4.71
C ARG A 223 -11.32 6.31 3.83
N TYR A 224 -11.83 5.09 3.85
CA TYR A 224 -11.45 4.03 2.93
C TYR A 224 -12.06 4.30 1.54
N VAL A 225 -11.27 4.15 0.47
CA VAL A 225 -11.72 4.37 -0.92
C VAL A 225 -11.57 3.07 -1.72
N PRO A 226 -12.66 2.48 -2.23
CA PRO A 226 -12.61 1.38 -3.20
C PRO A 226 -11.92 1.78 -4.51
N GLY A 227 -11.08 0.90 -5.05
CA GLY A 227 -10.28 1.21 -6.24
C GLY A 227 -9.08 2.10 -5.91
N THR A 228 -8.56 2.85 -6.87
CA THR A 228 -7.34 3.65 -6.68
C THR A 228 -7.49 4.70 -5.58
N ASP A 229 -6.61 4.66 -4.59
CA ASP A 229 -6.57 5.61 -3.47
C ASP A 229 -5.23 6.35 -3.43
N ASN A 230 -5.27 7.66 -3.68
CA ASN A 230 -4.10 8.53 -3.65
C ASN A 230 -3.57 8.80 -2.22
N MET A 231 -4.27 8.31 -1.19
CA MET A 231 -3.88 8.42 0.22
C MET A 231 -3.31 7.10 0.77
N ILE A 232 -3.07 6.12 -0.11
CA ILE A 232 -2.32 4.90 0.20
C ILE A 232 -1.15 4.83 -0.78
N LEU A 233 0.07 4.92 -0.26
CA LEU A 233 1.29 5.02 -1.04
C LEU A 233 2.10 3.73 -0.87
N LYS A 234 2.53 3.14 -1.98
CA LYS A 234 3.48 2.03 -1.98
C LYS A 234 4.86 2.57 -2.33
N TRP A 235 5.77 2.47 -1.37
CA TRP A 235 7.18 2.76 -1.59
C TRP A 235 7.91 1.45 -1.85
N LYS A 236 8.75 1.44 -2.87
CA LYS A 236 9.74 0.40 -3.17
C LYS A 236 11.06 1.10 -3.41
N SER A 237 12.17 0.46 -3.06
CA SER A 237 13.47 1.04 -3.40
C SER A 237 13.60 1.14 -4.92
N PRO A 238 13.85 2.34 -5.47
CA PRO A 238 14.02 2.52 -6.91
C PRO A 238 15.12 1.63 -7.49
N SER A 239 16.24 1.49 -6.79
CA SER A 239 17.36 0.61 -7.14
C SER A 239 17.03 -0.90 -7.06
N GLU A 240 15.95 -1.29 -6.38
CA GLU A 240 15.43 -2.67 -6.40
C GLU A 240 14.43 -2.94 -7.53
N ASN A 241 13.98 -1.90 -8.26
CA ASN A 241 13.15 -2.12 -9.44
C ASN A 241 14.01 -2.69 -10.56
N SER A 242 13.56 -3.83 -11.09
CA SER A 242 14.19 -4.49 -12.21
C SER A 242 13.33 -4.47 -13.46
N ILE A 243 13.98 -4.53 -14.62
CA ILE A 243 13.37 -4.65 -15.93
C ILE A 243 14.00 -5.85 -16.64
N ASP A 244 13.18 -6.66 -17.30
CA ASP A 244 13.71 -7.70 -18.18
C ASP A 244 13.93 -7.12 -19.59
N PHE A 245 15.17 -7.18 -20.08
CA PHE A 245 15.53 -6.81 -21.45
C PHE A 245 16.07 -8.02 -22.21
N LYS A 246 16.03 -7.94 -23.53
CA LYS A 246 16.78 -8.85 -24.39
C LYS A 246 18.19 -8.29 -24.59
N LEU A 247 19.19 -9.04 -24.14
CA LEU A 247 20.59 -8.71 -24.30
C LEU A 247 21.04 -8.96 -25.74
N GLU A 248 21.77 -8.01 -26.30
CA GLU A 248 22.43 -8.12 -27.59
C GLU A 248 23.89 -7.71 -27.45
N LEU A 249 24.81 -8.61 -27.78
CA LEU A 249 26.24 -8.37 -27.72
C LEU A 249 26.75 -7.86 -29.06
N ARG A 250 27.30 -6.64 -29.06
CA ARG A 250 27.89 -6.02 -30.24
C ARG A 250 29.41 -5.93 -30.08
N PHE A 251 30.11 -6.90 -30.68
CA PHE A 251 31.56 -6.96 -30.69
C PHE A 251 32.18 -5.89 -31.60
N PRO A 252 33.29 -5.24 -31.18
CA PRO A 252 34.00 -4.28 -32.02
C PRO A 252 34.62 -4.98 -33.24
N PRO A 253 34.91 -4.25 -34.33
CA PRO A 253 35.58 -4.82 -35.50
C PRO A 253 37.04 -5.21 -35.20
N LEU A 254 37.56 -6.20 -35.93
CA LEU A 254 38.98 -6.57 -35.87
C LEU A 254 39.88 -5.40 -36.32
N PRO A 255 41.05 -5.16 -35.68
CA PRO A 255 41.96 -4.08 -36.05
C PRO A 255 42.50 -4.14 -37.49
N HIS A 256 42.39 -5.30 -38.15
CA HIS A 256 42.96 -5.55 -39.49
C HIS A 256 41.89 -5.86 -40.54
N ASP A 257 40.64 -6.06 -40.13
CA ASP A 257 39.50 -6.28 -41.02
C ASP A 257 38.22 -5.76 -40.37
N HIS A 258 37.78 -4.56 -40.78
CA HIS A 258 36.64 -3.89 -40.18
C HIS A 258 35.29 -4.54 -40.53
N THR A 259 35.26 -5.58 -41.37
CA THR A 259 34.05 -6.31 -41.73
C THR A 259 33.76 -7.51 -40.81
N GLN A 260 34.73 -7.88 -39.96
CA GLN A 260 34.62 -9.02 -39.06
C GLN A 260 34.67 -8.58 -37.59
N PRO A 261 33.82 -9.17 -36.72
CA PRO A 261 33.84 -8.87 -35.30
C PRO A 261 35.04 -9.53 -34.59
N ASP A 262 35.65 -8.79 -33.67
CA ASP A 262 36.63 -9.30 -32.71
C ASP A 262 35.91 -9.98 -31.55
N MET A 263 35.71 -11.28 -31.66
CA MET A 263 35.06 -12.10 -30.62
C MET A 263 35.88 -12.26 -29.34
N ALA A 264 37.16 -11.83 -29.33
CA ALA A 264 38.01 -11.86 -28.14
C ALA A 264 37.95 -10.53 -27.36
N ALA A 265 37.56 -9.45 -28.01
CA ALA A 265 37.34 -8.15 -27.38
C ALA A 265 36.04 -8.13 -26.56
N LYS A 266 35.98 -7.23 -25.58
CA LYS A 266 34.77 -6.96 -24.81
C LYS A 266 33.71 -6.30 -25.72
N PRO A 267 32.49 -6.85 -25.81
CA PRO A 267 31.42 -6.27 -26.62
C PRO A 267 30.78 -5.07 -25.92
N MET A 268 29.98 -4.32 -26.68
CA MET A 268 28.95 -3.45 -26.11
C MET A 268 27.73 -4.31 -25.77
N PHE A 269 27.07 -4.02 -24.64
CA PHE A 269 25.97 -4.81 -24.11
C PHE A 269 24.66 -4.04 -24.28
N TYR A 270 23.98 -4.27 -25.41
CA TYR A 270 22.76 -3.55 -25.76
C TYR A 270 21.54 -4.19 -25.10
N LEU A 271 20.68 -3.35 -24.54
CA LEU A 271 19.41 -3.72 -23.95
C LEU A 271 18.28 -3.41 -24.92
N ASN A 272 17.54 -4.43 -25.30
CA ASN A 272 16.41 -4.31 -26.22
C ASN A 272 15.08 -4.59 -25.50
N THR A 273 14.09 -3.72 -25.69
CA THR A 273 12.72 -3.90 -25.14
C THR A 273 11.82 -4.55 -26.19
N TRP A 274 10.82 -5.30 -25.73
CA TRP A 274 9.89 -6.01 -26.60
C TRP A 274 8.72 -5.13 -27.02
N LEU A 275 8.34 -5.18 -28.31
CA LEU A 275 7.22 -4.44 -28.89
C LEU A 275 5.98 -5.29 -29.16
N GLY A 276 6.09 -6.61 -29.04
CA GLY A 276 5.04 -7.56 -29.42
C GLY A 276 5.46 -8.42 -30.61
N GLY A 277 4.94 -9.64 -30.70
CA GLY A 277 5.35 -10.59 -31.74
C GLY A 277 6.85 -10.90 -31.65
N GLU A 278 7.57 -10.77 -32.76
CA GLU A 278 9.02 -10.96 -32.84
C GLU A 278 9.81 -9.64 -32.77
N ASP A 279 9.13 -8.50 -32.61
CA ASP A 279 9.74 -7.18 -32.72
C ASP A 279 10.38 -6.71 -31.41
N TYR A 280 11.60 -6.20 -31.53
CA TYR A 280 12.37 -5.57 -30.45
C TYR A 280 12.92 -4.22 -30.91
N GLU A 281 13.07 -3.29 -29.97
CA GLU A 281 13.76 -2.03 -30.21
C GLU A 281 14.92 -1.86 -29.23
N TYR A 282 16.00 -1.25 -29.70
CA TYR A 282 17.08 -0.79 -28.86
C TYR A 282 16.57 0.24 -27.86
N PHE A 283 16.90 0.04 -26.59
CA PHE A 283 16.57 0.95 -25.52
C PHE A 283 17.82 1.69 -25.01
N ASP A 284 18.81 0.96 -24.50
CA ASP A 284 20.00 1.54 -23.86
C ASP A 284 21.17 0.54 -23.85
N GLU A 285 22.32 0.96 -23.33
CA GLU A 285 23.51 0.13 -23.14
C GLU A 285 23.79 -0.09 -21.65
N MET A 286 24.09 -1.34 -21.26
CA MET A 286 24.56 -1.65 -19.91
C MET A 286 26.09 -1.69 -19.84
N GLU A 287 26.66 -1.27 -18.71
CA GLU A 287 28.10 -1.30 -18.49
C GLU A 287 28.50 -2.49 -17.62
N VAL A 288 29.23 -3.41 -18.23
CA VAL A 288 29.84 -4.56 -17.56
C VAL A 288 31.29 -4.20 -17.27
N GLU A 289 31.78 -4.40 -16.04
CA GLU A 289 33.21 -4.17 -15.71
C GLU A 289 34.10 -5.25 -16.34
N ASP A 290 35.39 -4.96 -16.53
CA ASP A 290 36.32 -5.93 -17.14
C ASP A 290 36.40 -7.24 -16.33
N ASP A 291 36.50 -7.14 -15.00
CA ASP A 291 36.51 -8.31 -14.10
C ASP A 291 35.19 -9.10 -14.14
N GLU A 292 34.07 -8.42 -14.39
CA GLU A 292 32.76 -9.06 -14.53
C GLU A 292 32.64 -9.79 -15.87
N TRP A 293 33.15 -9.17 -16.94
CA TRP A 293 33.21 -9.79 -18.26
C TRP A 293 34.09 -11.05 -18.27
N GLU A 294 35.26 -11.03 -17.62
CA GLU A 294 36.09 -12.24 -17.50
C GLU A 294 35.34 -13.36 -16.77
N LYS A 295 34.61 -13.05 -15.69
CA LYS A 295 33.77 -14.04 -14.99
C LYS A 295 32.64 -14.58 -15.86
N MET A 296 32.01 -13.72 -16.67
CA MET A 296 30.98 -14.16 -17.62
C MET A 296 31.55 -15.11 -18.68
N LYS A 297 32.78 -14.89 -19.15
CA LYS A 297 33.44 -15.82 -20.07
C LYS A 297 33.76 -17.16 -19.40
N ASP A 298 34.19 -17.14 -18.15
CA ASP A 298 34.54 -18.34 -17.39
C ASP A 298 33.34 -19.30 -17.16
N THR A 299 32.10 -18.79 -17.20
CA THR A 299 30.91 -19.66 -17.11
C THR A 299 30.71 -20.52 -18.36
N GLY A 300 31.22 -20.05 -19.51
CA GLY A 300 30.96 -20.67 -20.81
C GLY A 300 29.49 -20.58 -21.26
N GLU A 301 28.66 -19.81 -20.58
CA GLU A 301 27.26 -19.61 -20.93
C GLU A 301 27.12 -18.66 -22.13
N GLN A 302 26.22 -18.99 -23.05
CA GLN A 302 25.89 -18.12 -24.16
C GLN A 302 24.96 -16.99 -23.66
N MET A 303 25.41 -15.74 -23.79
CA MET A 303 24.75 -14.56 -23.23
C MET A 303 23.95 -13.75 -24.26
N ASP A 304 24.33 -13.81 -25.54
CA ASP A 304 23.67 -13.04 -26.60
C ASP A 304 22.23 -13.51 -26.86
N ASP A 305 21.35 -12.64 -27.32
CA ASP A 305 19.95 -12.96 -27.63
C ASP A 305 19.10 -13.44 -26.41
N ARG A 306 19.61 -13.28 -25.19
CA ARG A 306 19.00 -13.81 -23.96
C ARG A 306 18.20 -12.77 -23.20
N ILE A 307 17.14 -13.21 -22.51
CA ILE A 307 16.42 -12.33 -21.59
C ILE A 307 17.20 -12.24 -20.27
N ILE A 308 17.54 -11.01 -19.88
CA ILE A 308 18.24 -10.71 -18.64
C ILE A 308 17.38 -9.75 -17.80
N GLU A 309 17.44 -9.91 -16.49
CA GLU A 309 16.88 -8.98 -15.53
C GLU A 309 17.98 -8.00 -15.10
N VAL A 310 17.73 -6.71 -15.26
CA VAL A 310 18.66 -5.64 -14.89
C VAL A 310 18.01 -4.68 -13.90
N SER A 311 18.80 -3.98 -13.10
CA SER A 311 18.36 -2.81 -12.32
C SER A 311 19.24 -1.60 -12.58
N TRP A 312 18.72 -0.41 -12.29
CA TRP A 312 19.47 0.84 -12.43
C TRP A 312 20.41 1.04 -11.24
N ASP A 313 21.70 1.16 -11.52
CA ASP A 313 22.72 1.53 -10.54
C ASP A 313 22.88 3.06 -10.54
N ALA A 314 22.26 3.72 -9.55
CA ALA A 314 22.28 5.18 -9.46
C ALA A 314 23.66 5.76 -9.13
N GLU A 315 24.56 4.98 -8.50
CA GLU A 315 25.92 5.43 -8.18
C GLU A 315 26.80 5.43 -9.44
N ARG A 316 26.68 4.38 -10.26
CA ARG A 316 27.43 4.24 -11.52
C ARG A 316 26.76 4.93 -12.71
N GLY A 317 25.46 5.22 -12.63
CA GLY A 317 24.69 5.79 -13.72
C GLY A 317 24.54 4.85 -14.91
N THR A 318 24.40 3.55 -14.64
CA THR A 318 24.33 2.49 -15.65
C THR A 318 23.43 1.35 -15.23
N TRP A 319 23.06 0.48 -16.18
CA TRP A 319 22.31 -0.73 -15.90
C TRP A 319 23.23 -1.83 -15.38
N LYS A 320 22.78 -2.54 -14.35
CA LYS A 320 23.47 -3.68 -13.76
C LYS A 320 22.67 -4.95 -13.98
N MET A 321 23.32 -5.98 -14.50
CA MET A 321 22.71 -7.30 -14.63
C MET A 321 22.50 -7.95 -13.26
N LEU A 322 21.28 -8.44 -13.00
CA LEU A 322 20.93 -9.17 -11.80
C LEU A 322 20.99 -10.68 -12.04
N ARG A 323 20.32 -11.14 -13.10
CA ARG A 323 20.29 -12.55 -13.48
C ARG A 323 19.82 -12.74 -14.91
N ILE A 324 20.00 -13.95 -15.38
CA ILE A 324 19.42 -14.48 -16.59
C ILE A 324 17.97 -14.96 -16.32
N ARG A 325 17.07 -14.77 -17.28
CA ARG A 325 15.64 -15.11 -17.21
C ARG A 325 15.22 -16.16 -18.24
N ASP A 326 15.75 -17.38 -18.10
CA ASP A 326 15.35 -18.55 -18.92
C ASP A 326 13.86 -18.89 -18.81
N ASP A 327 13.20 -18.45 -17.75
CA ASP A 327 11.76 -18.63 -17.53
C ASP A 327 10.90 -17.78 -18.45
N LYS A 328 11.48 -16.79 -19.15
CA LYS A 328 10.75 -15.82 -19.96
C LYS A 328 11.09 -15.96 -21.45
N PRO A 329 10.07 -16.11 -22.31
CA PRO A 329 10.29 -16.14 -23.75
C PRO A 329 10.65 -14.76 -24.33
N HIS A 330 10.25 -13.69 -23.65
CA HIS A 330 10.39 -12.31 -24.11
C HIS A 330 10.75 -11.36 -22.97
N ALA A 331 11.36 -10.23 -23.33
CA ALA A 331 11.60 -9.10 -22.44
C ALA A 331 10.28 -8.48 -21.97
N ASN A 332 10.35 -7.52 -21.05
CA ASN A 332 9.17 -6.71 -20.73
C ASN A 332 8.73 -5.94 -21.99
N HIS A 333 7.40 -5.85 -22.15
CA HIS A 333 6.82 -5.01 -23.20
C HIS A 333 7.15 -3.54 -22.92
N LYS A 334 7.40 -2.75 -23.96
CA LYS A 334 7.77 -1.32 -23.86
C LYS A 334 6.89 -0.52 -22.90
N SER A 335 5.57 -0.72 -22.95
CA SER A 335 4.64 -0.02 -22.04
C SER A 335 4.76 -0.41 -20.56
N ILE A 336 5.33 -1.57 -20.25
CA ILE A 336 5.68 -1.98 -18.88
C ILE A 336 7.00 -1.34 -18.49
N MET A 337 8.01 -1.43 -19.36
CA MET A 337 9.32 -0.79 -19.18
C MET A 337 9.15 0.71 -18.89
N GLU A 338 8.41 1.46 -19.71
CA GLU A 338 8.17 2.90 -19.52
C GLU A 338 7.58 3.23 -18.14
N LYS A 339 6.69 2.39 -17.61
CA LYS A 339 6.11 2.58 -16.26
C LYS A 339 7.12 2.32 -15.15
N ILE A 340 8.01 1.35 -15.35
CA ILE A 340 9.08 1.06 -14.39
C ILE A 340 10.12 2.17 -14.41
N LEU A 341 10.48 2.69 -15.59
CA LEU A 341 11.40 3.82 -15.73
C LEU A 341 10.92 5.07 -14.98
N VAL A 342 9.64 5.44 -15.12
CA VAL A 342 9.05 6.53 -14.33
C VAL A 342 9.18 6.26 -12.83
N SER A 343 9.03 5.01 -12.39
CA SER A 343 9.18 4.64 -10.97
C SER A 343 10.64 4.69 -10.48
N ILE A 344 11.61 4.49 -11.38
CA ILE A 344 13.05 4.65 -11.10
C ILE A 344 13.41 6.13 -11.06
N GLU A 345 12.93 6.94 -12.01
CA GLU A 345 13.24 8.36 -12.15
C GLU A 345 12.58 9.22 -11.06
N ASP A 346 11.28 9.03 -10.81
CA ASP A 346 10.54 9.74 -9.74
C ASP A 346 10.72 9.10 -8.36
N GLY A 347 11.44 7.98 -8.31
CA GLY A 347 11.66 7.17 -7.14
C GLY A 347 12.44 7.90 -6.06
N VAL A 348 12.04 7.69 -4.80
CA VAL A 348 12.75 8.24 -3.65
C VAL A 348 13.56 7.11 -3.01
N GLU A 349 14.88 7.24 -2.96
CA GLU A 349 15.71 6.24 -2.27
C GLU A 349 15.50 6.26 -0.75
N ILE A 350 15.82 5.14 -0.10
CA ILE A 350 15.51 4.96 1.32
C ILE A 350 16.20 5.99 2.22
N ASP A 351 17.42 6.41 1.88
CA ASP A 351 18.16 7.41 2.65
C ASP A 351 17.51 8.80 2.56
N ALA A 352 17.00 9.17 1.38
CA ALA A 352 16.23 10.40 1.21
C ALA A 352 14.91 10.32 2.00
N LEU A 353 14.21 9.19 1.96
CA LEU A 353 13.00 9.00 2.76
C LEU A 353 13.30 9.12 4.28
N ILE A 354 14.41 8.52 4.74
CA ILE A 354 14.85 8.62 6.14
C ILE A 354 15.19 10.06 6.51
N SER A 355 15.87 10.82 5.65
CA SER A 355 16.26 12.20 5.96
C SER A 355 15.08 13.15 6.18
N HIS A 356 13.90 12.82 5.65
CA HIS A 356 12.66 13.58 5.91
C HIS A 356 11.95 13.22 7.22
N SER A 357 12.38 12.17 7.95
CA SER A 357 11.69 11.70 9.16
C SER A 357 11.52 12.80 10.22
N ASP A 358 12.54 13.64 10.43
CA ASP A 358 12.49 14.73 11.41
C ASP A 358 11.55 15.87 10.98
N ALA A 359 11.51 16.19 9.68
CA ALA A 359 10.58 17.18 9.13
C ALA A 359 9.13 16.71 9.26
N ILE A 360 8.86 15.45 8.89
CA ILE A 360 7.55 14.80 9.06
C ILE A 360 7.13 14.83 10.53
N ARG A 361 8.04 14.49 11.46
CA ARG A 361 7.77 14.53 12.91
C ARG A 361 7.43 15.94 13.38
N ALA A 362 8.22 16.94 13.00
CA ALA A 362 8.00 18.32 13.40
C ALA A 362 6.64 18.82 12.91
N ALA A 363 6.30 18.54 11.64
CA ALA A 363 5.02 18.92 11.05
C ALA A 363 3.84 18.21 11.72
N TRP A 364 3.96 16.93 12.02
CA TRP A 364 2.97 16.16 12.80
C TRP A 364 2.71 16.81 14.17
N LYS A 365 3.77 17.08 14.93
CA LYS A 365 3.63 17.70 16.27
C LYS A 365 3.06 19.10 16.21
N ALA A 366 3.37 19.87 15.17
CA ALA A 366 2.73 21.16 14.94
C ALA A 366 1.23 21.04 14.66
N ARG A 367 0.78 20.01 13.90
CA ARG A 367 -0.65 19.74 13.67
C ARG A 367 -1.37 19.32 14.95
N GLU A 368 -0.80 18.39 15.71
CA GLU A 368 -1.37 17.95 17.00
C GLU A 368 -1.59 19.13 17.95
N ALA A 369 -0.60 20.03 18.06
CA ALA A 369 -0.69 21.22 18.90
C ALA A 369 -1.81 22.19 18.44
N ARG A 370 -2.02 22.35 17.13
CA ARG A 370 -3.11 23.19 16.58
C ARG A 370 -4.49 22.59 16.83
N GLN A 371 -4.62 21.28 16.73
CA GLN A 371 -5.89 20.58 16.95
C GLN A 371 -6.25 20.49 18.45
N GLY A 372 -5.25 20.38 19.33
CA GLY A 372 -5.42 20.42 20.78
C GLY A 372 -5.59 21.82 21.39
N GLY A 373 -5.27 22.88 20.65
CA GLY A 373 -5.29 24.28 21.10
C GLY A 373 -6.62 25.00 20.85
N GLY A 374 -7.65 24.68 21.64
CA GLY A 374 -8.91 25.44 21.66
C GLY A 374 -8.86 26.71 22.53
N ARG A 375 -9.03 27.87 21.88
CA ARG A 375 -9.24 29.26 22.37
C ARG A 375 -8.03 30.01 22.96
N PRO A 376 -7.66 31.20 22.42
CA PRO A 376 -6.82 32.13 23.16
C PRO A 376 -7.58 32.62 24.41
N PRO A 377 -6.91 32.81 25.56
CA PRO A 377 -7.55 33.38 26.73
C PRO A 377 -8.09 34.76 26.36
N GLN A 378 -9.39 35.00 26.59
CA GLN A 378 -9.93 36.36 26.63
C GLN A 378 -9.07 37.16 27.62
N PRO A 379 -8.60 38.37 27.26
CA PRO A 379 -7.94 39.21 28.25
C PRO A 379 -8.92 39.46 29.39
N ALA A 380 -8.49 39.11 30.61
CA ALA A 380 -9.28 39.32 31.82
C ALA A 380 -9.65 40.81 31.94
N PRO A 381 -10.86 41.15 32.43
CA PRO A 381 -11.19 42.55 32.71
C PRO A 381 -10.22 43.09 33.75
N ILE A 382 -9.58 44.22 33.45
CA ILE A 382 -8.73 44.95 34.39
C ILE A 382 -9.60 45.34 35.60
N GLN A 383 -9.38 44.71 36.75
CA GLN A 383 -9.94 45.14 38.02
C GLN A 383 -9.07 46.27 38.58
N THR A 384 -9.51 47.51 38.39
CA THR A 384 -9.03 48.65 39.17
C THR A 384 -9.62 48.57 40.58
N GLN A 385 -8.78 48.28 41.58
CA GLN A 385 -9.13 48.47 42.99
C GLN A 385 -9.11 49.96 43.35
N GLY A 386 -10.19 50.46 43.95
CA GLY A 386 -10.25 51.83 44.45
C GLY A 386 -11.55 52.23 45.12
N GLN A 387 -11.69 51.84 46.40
CA GLN A 387 -12.38 52.55 47.51
C GLN A 387 -13.90 52.83 47.46
N GLY A 388 -14.61 52.22 48.44
CA GLY A 388 -15.41 52.99 49.41
C GLY A 388 -16.94 52.98 49.34
N ARG A 389 -17.53 52.45 50.43
CA ARG A 389 -18.85 52.76 51.07
C ARG A 389 -20.15 52.04 50.64
N ALA A 390 -20.62 51.23 51.61
CA ALA A 390 -21.93 51.24 52.27
C ALA A 390 -23.22 50.77 51.57
N ALA A 391 -23.75 49.68 52.16
CA ALA A 391 -25.14 49.46 52.63
C ALA A 391 -26.27 49.01 51.68
N ALA A 392 -26.86 47.87 52.11
CA ALA A 392 -28.28 47.50 52.16
C ALA A 392 -29.01 47.06 50.87
N GLY A 393 -29.79 45.96 51.02
CA GLY A 393 -31.06 45.80 50.31
C GLY A 393 -31.31 44.43 49.69
N ALA A 394 -32.30 43.72 50.22
CA ALA A 394 -32.87 42.46 49.76
C ALA A 394 -33.58 42.56 48.39
N GLY A 395 -33.84 41.41 47.74
CA GLY A 395 -34.83 41.34 46.66
C GLY A 395 -34.75 40.08 45.80
N ALA A 396 -35.87 39.37 45.68
CA ALA A 396 -36.03 38.06 45.07
C ALA A 396 -36.50 38.10 43.60
N ALA A 397 -36.61 36.88 43.02
CA ALA A 397 -37.55 36.43 41.98
C ALA A 397 -37.23 36.68 40.48
N GLN A 398 -36.87 35.58 39.80
CA GLN A 398 -37.57 34.89 38.67
C GLN A 398 -38.09 35.65 37.40
N PRO A 399 -38.32 34.92 36.27
CA PRO A 399 -38.03 35.31 34.88
C PRO A 399 -39.28 35.81 34.10
N PRO A 400 -39.23 36.04 32.76
CA PRO A 400 -39.53 34.96 31.80
C PRO A 400 -38.89 35.05 30.38
N THR A 401 -38.98 33.93 29.64
CA THR A 401 -39.01 33.75 28.16
C THR A 401 -40.16 34.56 27.48
N PRO A 402 -40.52 34.49 26.15
CA PRO A 402 -40.04 33.70 24.98
C PRO A 402 -40.02 34.43 23.59
N GLY A 403 -39.46 33.77 22.56
CA GLY A 403 -40.21 33.51 21.30
C GLY A 403 -39.94 34.30 19.99
N GLY A 404 -40.01 33.56 18.86
CA GLY A 404 -40.38 34.05 17.51
C GLY A 404 -39.21 34.14 16.50
N ARG A 405 -38.98 33.18 15.59
CA ARG A 405 -39.62 32.87 14.28
C ARG A 405 -39.60 34.00 13.21
N GLY A 406 -39.13 33.63 12.01
CA GLY A 406 -39.36 34.28 10.71
C GLY A 406 -38.03 34.64 10.00
N SER A 407 -37.57 34.14 8.85
CA SER A 407 -38.09 33.64 7.57
C SER A 407 -37.80 34.60 6.40
N VAL A 408 -37.16 34.05 5.35
CA VAL A 408 -37.23 34.37 3.90
C VAL A 408 -36.46 35.57 3.29
N GLY A 409 -35.35 35.25 2.60
CA GLY A 409 -34.97 35.59 1.19
C GLY A 409 -34.79 37.06 0.73
N PRO A 410 -34.50 37.31 -0.57
CA PRO A 410 -33.43 36.75 -1.43
C PRO A 410 -32.69 37.86 -2.24
N GLY A 411 -31.60 37.54 -2.97
CA GLY A 411 -31.03 38.47 -3.97
C GLY A 411 -29.68 38.08 -4.58
N MET A 412 -29.71 37.59 -5.83
CA MET A 412 -28.61 37.58 -6.83
C MET A 412 -28.37 39.02 -7.36
N PRO A 413 -27.44 39.35 -8.32
CA PRO A 413 -26.55 38.52 -9.18
C PRO A 413 -25.10 39.10 -9.35
N VAL A 414 -24.29 38.49 -10.24
CA VAL A 414 -23.56 39.11 -11.39
C VAL A 414 -22.25 38.35 -11.72
N THR A 415 -22.18 37.81 -12.94
CA THR A 415 -21.01 37.40 -13.75
C THR A 415 -20.61 38.57 -14.70
N PRO A 416 -19.40 38.66 -15.32
CA PRO A 416 -19.04 37.85 -16.52
C PRO A 416 -17.55 37.67 -16.93
N GLY A 417 -17.31 36.64 -17.78
CA GLY A 417 -16.34 36.62 -18.92
C GLY A 417 -14.86 36.35 -18.56
N THR A 418 -13.97 35.74 -19.35
CA THR A 418 -13.80 35.33 -20.78
C THR A 418 -12.46 34.53 -20.81
N GLY A 419 -12.24 33.43 -21.53
CA GLY A 419 -11.87 33.34 -22.97
C GLY A 419 -10.36 33.08 -23.22
N PHE A 420 -10.02 32.24 -24.23
CA PHE A 420 -8.69 31.88 -24.81
C PHE A 420 -7.88 30.77 -24.08
N GLY A 421 -7.16 29.84 -24.72
CA GLY A 421 -6.80 29.58 -26.12
C GLY A 421 -5.91 28.30 -26.21
N GLN A 422 -5.75 27.76 -27.41
CA GLN A 422 -5.01 26.53 -27.77
C GLN A 422 -3.51 26.54 -27.42
N ALA A 423 -2.92 25.35 -27.19
CA ALA A 423 -1.87 24.72 -28.03
C ALA A 423 -0.85 23.87 -27.24
N GLN A 424 -0.33 22.84 -27.92
CA GLN A 424 0.92 22.07 -27.65
C GLN A 424 0.88 21.15 -26.42
N GLY A 425 1.43 19.95 -26.43
CA GLY A 425 2.32 19.21 -27.33
C GLY A 425 2.89 18.10 -26.45
N THR A 426 2.80 16.84 -26.87
CA THR A 426 3.31 15.70 -26.11
C THR A 426 4.84 15.81 -26.02
N PRO A 427 5.46 15.83 -24.83
CA PRO A 427 6.90 15.73 -24.74
C PRO A 427 7.33 14.30 -25.07
N GLY A 428 8.23 14.16 -26.04
CA GLY A 428 8.94 12.92 -26.31
C GLY A 428 9.85 12.57 -25.14
N VAL A 429 9.91 11.28 -24.82
CA VAL A 429 10.83 10.71 -23.84
C VAL A 429 12.25 10.82 -24.40
N MET A 430 13.09 11.60 -23.74
CA MET A 430 14.51 11.71 -24.07
C MET A 430 15.24 10.48 -23.55
N ALA A 431 15.92 9.78 -24.45
CA ALA A 431 16.96 8.80 -24.10
C ALA A 431 18.13 9.53 -23.44
N GLY A 432 18.68 8.94 -22.37
CA GLY A 432 19.85 9.43 -21.65
C GLY A 432 19.61 9.64 -20.16
N LEU A 433 19.67 8.56 -19.38
CA LEU A 433 19.77 8.60 -17.92
C LEU A 433 21.20 8.91 -17.42
N ARG A 434 22.16 9.12 -18.34
CA ARG A 434 23.51 9.57 -18.00
C ARG A 434 23.47 11.08 -17.70
N ARG A 435 23.76 11.45 -16.45
CA ARG A 435 23.90 12.85 -16.01
C ARG A 435 25.00 13.59 -16.74
#